data_AF-A0A538NT12-F1
#
_entry.id   AF-A0A538NT12-F1
#
_cell.length_a   1.000
_cell.length_b   1.000
_cell.length_c   1.000
_cell.angle_alpha   90.00
_cell.angle_beta   90.00
_cell.angle_gamma   90.00
#
_symmetry.space_group_name_H-M   'P 1'
#
loop_
_entity.id
_entity.type
_entity.pdbx_description
1 polymer ?
#
loop_
_entity_poly.entity_id
_entity_poly.type
_entity_poly.pdbx_seq_one_letter_code
_entity_poly.pdbx_strand_id
1 'polypeptide(L)'
;MPRELHAIRALADNDGYIRVGMIPKGTPVNLVANLDPDSQHKVVFVKAAEKLIKLKTTKLSRGEAAAEFNQLIPDLLAANKCPDFVEDKGHYFGTDLPDTDKRALIEYLKTF
;
A
#
# COMPACT_ATOMS: atom_id res chain seq x y z
N MET A 1 -10.60 -25.40 -3.22
CA MET A 1 -9.59 -24.33 -3.02
C MET A 1 -9.25 -23.72 -4.37
N PRO A 2 -9.32 -22.39 -4.57
CA PRO A 2 -9.19 -21.79 -5.91
C PRO A 2 -7.74 -21.82 -6.43
N ARG A 3 -7.58 -22.05 -7.74
CA ARG A 3 -6.29 -22.27 -8.45
C ARG A 3 -5.25 -21.16 -8.26
N GLU A 4 -5.69 -19.94 -7.99
CA GLU A 4 -4.82 -18.76 -7.83
C GLU A 4 -3.94 -18.81 -6.57
N LEU A 5 -4.38 -19.51 -5.52
CA LEU A 5 -3.62 -19.62 -4.27
C LEU A 5 -2.38 -20.53 -4.41
N HIS A 6 -2.40 -21.47 -5.37
CA HIS A 6 -1.26 -22.33 -5.67
C HIS A 6 -0.12 -21.57 -6.36
N ALA A 7 -0.45 -20.54 -7.15
CA ALA A 7 0.54 -19.74 -7.86
C ALA A 7 1.42 -18.95 -6.88
N ILE A 8 0.83 -18.33 -5.86
CA ILE A 8 1.57 -17.54 -4.86
C ILE A 8 2.56 -18.40 -4.05
N ARG A 9 2.17 -19.64 -3.71
CA ARG A 9 3.03 -20.54 -2.92
C ARG A 9 4.25 -21.03 -3.69
N ALA A 10 4.16 -21.11 -5.02
CA ALA A 10 5.30 -21.43 -5.88
C ALA A 10 6.30 -20.27 -6.00
N LEU A 11 5.93 -19.07 -5.55
CA LEU A 11 6.72 -17.85 -5.65
C LEU A 11 7.45 -17.49 -4.35
N ALA A 12 7.17 -18.21 -3.26
CA ALA A 12 7.86 -18.03 -1.99
C ALA A 12 9.23 -18.72 -2.03
N ASP A 13 10.24 -18.08 -1.44
CA ASP A 13 11.55 -18.69 -1.22
C ASP A 13 11.43 -19.81 -0.16
N ASN A 14 12.50 -20.58 0.07
CA ASN A 14 12.50 -21.71 1.02
C ASN A 14 12.14 -21.33 2.47
N ASP A 15 12.28 -20.05 2.82
CA ASP A 15 11.89 -19.49 4.12
C ASP A 15 10.40 -19.10 4.21
N GLY A 16 9.64 -19.31 3.13
CA GLY A 16 8.22 -18.96 3.04
C GLY A 16 7.95 -17.50 2.70
N TYR A 17 8.99 -16.68 2.48
CA TYR A 17 8.83 -15.27 2.14
C TYR A 17 8.84 -15.04 0.64
N ILE A 18 8.03 -14.09 0.18
CA ILE A 18 8.11 -13.57 -1.18
C ILE A 18 9.00 -12.34 -1.14
N ARG A 19 10.17 -12.43 -1.76
CA ARG A 19 11.05 -11.28 -1.93
C ARG A 19 10.62 -10.52 -3.17
N VAL A 20 10.06 -9.34 -2.95
CA VAL A 20 9.73 -8.36 -3.98
C VAL A 20 11.05 -7.82 -4.56
N GLY A 21 11.12 -7.63 -5.88
CA GLY A 21 12.32 -7.13 -6.58
C GLY A 21 12.74 -5.70 -6.21
N MET A 22 13.51 -5.03 -7.08
CA MET A 22 13.97 -3.65 -6.82
C MET A 22 12.81 -2.66 -6.71
N ILE A 23 12.67 -2.04 -5.54
CA ILE A 23 11.77 -0.91 -5.31
C ILE A 23 12.53 0.40 -5.63
N PRO A 24 12.02 1.26 -6.53
CA PRO A 24 12.66 2.52 -6.87
C PRO A 24 12.87 3.44 -5.67
N LYS A 25 13.94 4.26 -5.71
CA LYS A 25 14.15 5.30 -4.70
C LYS A 25 13.02 6.32 -4.77
N GLY A 26 12.43 6.65 -3.63
CA GLY A 26 11.32 7.60 -3.52
C GLY A 26 9.94 6.94 -3.57
N THR A 27 9.84 5.61 -3.71
CA THR A 27 8.58 4.89 -3.56
C THR A 27 8.11 4.96 -2.10
N PRO A 28 6.88 5.44 -1.83
CA PRO A 28 6.30 5.42 -0.48
C PRO A 28 6.19 3.99 0.05
N VAL A 29 6.63 3.74 1.29
CA VAL A 29 6.57 2.41 1.91
C VAL A 29 5.12 1.91 1.98
N ASN A 30 4.18 2.80 2.28
CA ASN A 30 2.75 2.51 2.40
C ASN A 30 2.13 2.02 1.06
N LEU A 31 2.75 2.29 -0.09
CA LEU A 31 2.28 1.76 -1.39
C LEU A 31 2.36 0.24 -1.45
N VAL A 32 3.36 -0.36 -0.79
CA VAL A 32 3.58 -1.81 -0.75
C VAL A 32 3.07 -2.41 0.56
N ALA A 33 3.23 -1.70 1.69
CA ALA A 33 2.86 -2.22 3.01
C ALA A 33 1.34 -2.32 3.24
N ASN A 34 0.54 -1.46 2.61
CA ASN A 34 -0.92 -1.46 2.75
C ASN A 34 -1.65 -2.29 1.67
N LEU A 35 -0.90 -3.12 0.93
CA LEU A 35 -1.49 -4.08 0.00
C LEU A 35 -2.24 -5.15 0.78
N ASP A 36 -3.48 -5.42 0.36
CA ASP A 36 -4.34 -6.34 1.08
C ASP A 36 -4.78 -7.52 0.19
N PRO A 37 -4.50 -8.77 0.59
CA PRO A 37 -4.91 -9.96 -0.16
C PRO A 37 -6.39 -10.35 0.08
N ASP A 38 -7.23 -9.44 0.58
CA ASP A 38 -8.66 -9.72 0.81
C ASP A 38 -9.40 -9.99 -0.51
N SER A 39 -10.45 -10.79 -0.40
CA SER A 39 -11.34 -11.30 -1.44
C SER A 39 -11.72 -10.30 -2.51
N GLN A 40 -11.93 -9.03 -2.16
CA GLN A 40 -12.32 -7.97 -3.11
C GLN A 40 -11.19 -7.62 -4.09
N HIS A 41 -9.93 -7.71 -3.66
CA HIS A 41 -8.76 -7.28 -4.44
C HIS A 41 -7.78 -8.42 -4.78
N LYS A 42 -8.10 -9.68 -4.42
CA LYS A 42 -7.26 -10.88 -4.66
C LYS A 42 -6.68 -10.94 -6.07
N VAL A 43 -7.49 -10.72 -7.10
CA VAL A 43 -7.05 -10.81 -8.49
C VAL A 43 -6.02 -9.72 -8.82
N VAL A 44 -6.22 -8.51 -8.33
CA VAL A 44 -5.30 -7.38 -8.54
C VAL A 44 -4.01 -7.58 -7.75
N PHE A 45 -4.13 -8.06 -6.50
CA PHE A 45 -2.99 -8.42 -5.66
C PHE A 45 -2.12 -9.50 -6.29
N VAL A 46 -2.71 -10.59 -6.79
CA VAL A 46 -1.99 -11.68 -7.46
C VAL A 46 -1.27 -11.15 -8.70
N LYS A 47 -1.93 -10.33 -9.53
CA LYS A 47 -1.30 -9.70 -10.70
C LYS A 47 -0.13 -8.80 -10.33
N ALA A 48 -0.29 -7.96 -9.30
CA ALA A 48 0.78 -7.09 -8.81
C ALA A 48 1.96 -7.92 -8.28
N ALA A 49 1.68 -8.95 -7.47
CA ALA A 49 2.70 -9.87 -6.94
C ALA A 49 3.47 -10.59 -8.06
N GLU A 50 2.77 -11.17 -9.05
CA GLU A 50 3.40 -11.83 -10.19
C GLU A 50 4.35 -10.91 -10.96
N LYS A 51 3.93 -9.67 -11.22
CA LYS A 51 4.76 -8.68 -11.93
C LYS A 51 5.96 -8.23 -11.08
N LEU A 52 5.77 -8.03 -9.77
CA LEU A 52 6.85 -7.72 -8.83
C LEU A 52 7.88 -8.85 -8.73
N ILE A 53 7.46 -10.09 -8.90
CA ILE A 53 8.37 -11.24 -8.91
C ILE A 53 9.10 -11.36 -10.25
N LYS A 54 8.44 -11.09 -11.38
CA LYS A 54 9.10 -10.98 -12.70
C LYS A 54 10.23 -9.95 -12.68
N LEU A 55 10.06 -8.84 -11.96
CA LEU A 55 11.12 -7.85 -11.75
C LEU A 55 12.34 -8.42 -10.98
N LYS A 56 12.17 -9.41 -10.10
CA LYS A 56 13.28 -10.10 -9.42
C LYS A 56 13.99 -11.08 -10.34
N THR A 57 13.24 -11.84 -11.16
CA THR A 57 13.80 -12.92 -11.99
C THR A 57 14.46 -12.41 -13.27
N THR A 58 14.05 -11.25 -13.77
CA THR A 58 14.63 -10.66 -14.98
C THR A 58 15.88 -9.85 -14.60
N LYS A 59 17.04 -10.13 -15.22
CA LYS A 59 18.28 -9.35 -15.03
C LYS A 59 18.18 -8.00 -15.75
N LEU A 60 17.29 -7.14 -15.29
CA LEU A 60 17.12 -5.78 -15.80
C LEU A 60 18.14 -4.84 -15.17
N SER A 61 18.55 -3.81 -15.92
CA SER A 61 19.28 -2.70 -15.30
C SER A 61 18.38 -1.97 -14.29
N ARG A 62 18.99 -1.21 -13.38
CA ARG A 62 18.25 -0.42 -12.36
C ARG A 62 17.21 0.52 -12.98
N GLY A 63 17.50 1.10 -14.15
CA GLY A 63 16.58 2.01 -14.84
C GLY A 63 15.39 1.29 -15.46
N GLU A 64 15.62 0.14 -16.09
CA GLU A 64 14.56 -0.67 -16.70
C GLU A 64 13.64 -1.27 -15.63
N ALA A 65 14.20 -1.76 -14.52
CA ALA A 65 13.42 -2.26 -13.40
C ALA A 65 12.51 -1.18 -12.79
N ALA A 66 12.99 0.07 -12.72
CA ALA A 66 12.17 1.19 -12.26
C ALA A 66 11.04 1.55 -13.23
N ALA A 67 11.31 1.51 -14.54
CA ALA A 67 10.27 1.75 -15.55
C ALA A 67 9.17 0.69 -15.50
N GLU A 68 9.54 -0.58 -15.39
CA GLU A 68 8.60 -1.69 -15.21
C GLU A 68 7.83 -1.59 -13.88
N PHE A 69 8.49 -1.22 -12.77
CA PHE A 69 7.82 -0.98 -11.50
C PHE A 69 6.77 0.13 -11.60
N ASN A 70 7.07 1.22 -12.32
CA ASN A 70 6.14 2.34 -12.46
C ASN A 70 4.84 1.94 -13.19
N GLN A 71 4.89 0.96 -14.10
CA GLN A 71 3.69 0.42 -14.73
C GLN A 71 2.77 -0.32 -13.75
N LEU A 72 3.28 -0.71 -12.58
CA LEU A 72 2.53 -1.39 -11.53
C LEU A 72 1.78 -0.44 -10.61
N ILE A 73 2.15 0.84 -10.58
CA ILE A 73 1.57 1.82 -9.64
C ILE A 73 0.04 1.83 -9.67
N PRO A 74 -0.65 1.81 -10.83
CA PRO A 74 -2.12 1.78 -10.85
C PRO A 74 -2.71 0.53 -10.19
N ASP A 75 -2.12 -0.64 -10.43
CA ASP A 75 -2.54 -1.91 -9.84
C ASP A 75 -2.29 -1.91 -8.31
N LEU A 76 -1.15 -1.36 -7.88
CA LEU A 76 -0.80 -1.22 -6.47
C LEU A 76 -1.74 -0.27 -5.73
N LEU A 77 -2.11 0.85 -6.35
CA LEU A 77 -3.08 1.81 -5.80
C LEU A 77 -4.47 1.19 -5.67
N ALA A 78 -4.91 0.45 -6.71
CA ALA A 78 -6.21 -0.22 -6.71
C ALA A 78 -6.30 -1.34 -5.67
N ALA A 79 -5.19 -2.00 -5.34
CA ALA A 79 -5.12 -3.03 -4.30
C ALA A 79 -4.77 -2.48 -2.90
N ASN A 80 -4.62 -1.16 -2.76
CA ASN A 80 -4.20 -0.54 -1.50
C ASN A 80 -5.42 -0.26 -0.61
N LYS A 81 -5.37 -0.70 0.65
CA LYS A 81 -6.42 -0.42 1.64
C LYS A 81 -6.48 1.04 2.07
N CYS A 82 -5.35 1.75 2.00
CA CYS A 82 -5.21 3.13 2.42
C CYS A 82 -4.34 3.88 1.40
N PRO A 83 -4.92 4.31 0.26
CA PRO A 83 -4.20 5.04 -0.78
C PRO A 83 -3.95 6.51 -0.39
N ASP A 84 -3.80 6.79 0.91
CA ASP A 84 -3.32 8.06 1.43
C ASP A 84 -1.84 7.90 1.80
N PHE A 85 -0.99 8.62 1.07
CA PHE A 85 0.46 8.58 1.25
C PHE A 85 1.00 9.84 1.92
N VAL A 86 0.12 10.76 2.32
CA VAL A 86 0.52 11.98 2.99
C VAL A 86 0.24 11.84 4.47
N GLU A 87 1.26 11.43 5.20
CA GLU A 87 1.20 11.28 6.66
C GLU A 87 0.90 12.63 7.33
N ASP A 88 0.17 12.57 8.44
CA ASP A 88 -0.18 13.71 9.30
C ASP A 88 -0.94 14.86 8.62
N LYS A 89 -1.68 14.59 7.53
CA LYS A 89 -2.64 15.54 6.95
C LYS A 89 -4.08 15.07 7.14
N GLY A 90 -5.02 16.02 7.21
CA GLY A 90 -6.47 15.74 7.20
C GLY A 90 -7.20 15.88 8.53
N HIS A 91 -6.49 16.09 9.65
CA HIS A 91 -7.11 16.37 10.96
C HIS A 91 -7.28 17.87 11.22
N TYR A 92 -7.93 18.59 10.29
CA TYR A 92 -8.11 20.04 10.39
C TYR A 92 -9.39 20.45 11.16
N PHE A 93 -10.22 19.49 11.56
CA PHE A 93 -11.46 19.80 12.25
C PHE A 93 -11.14 20.52 13.58
N GLY A 94 -11.59 21.77 13.68
CA GLY A 94 -11.36 22.61 14.85
C GLY A 94 -9.98 23.28 14.95
N THR A 95 -9.13 23.21 13.91
CA THR A 95 -7.88 23.99 13.88
C THR A 95 -8.18 25.49 13.92
N ASP A 96 -9.22 25.91 13.20
CA ASP A 96 -9.60 27.31 13.04
C ASP A 96 -10.65 27.75 14.07
N LEU A 97 -11.02 26.86 15.00
CA LEU A 97 -12.00 27.20 16.03
C LEU A 97 -11.43 28.32 16.93
N PRO A 98 -12.19 29.41 17.17
CA PRO A 98 -11.82 30.41 18.15
C PRO A 98 -11.65 29.77 19.54
N ASP A 99 -10.76 30.34 20.35
CA ASP A 99 -10.53 29.89 21.72
C ASP A 99 -11.79 29.85 22.59
N THR A 100 -12.76 30.73 22.32
CA THR A 100 -14.07 30.75 23.00
C THR A 100 -14.84 29.46 22.74
N ASP A 101 -14.86 29.01 21.50
CA ASP A 101 -15.63 27.84 21.07
C ASP A 101 -14.94 26.56 21.52
N LYS A 102 -13.60 26.55 21.54
CA LYS A 102 -12.82 25.45 22.15
C LYS A 102 -13.15 25.29 23.63
N ARG A 103 -13.21 26.39 24.39
CA ARG A 103 -13.60 26.37 25.82
C ARG A 103 -15.05 25.91 26.00
N ALA A 104 -15.98 26.40 25.17
CA ALA A 104 -17.37 25.97 25.21
C ALA A 104 -17.52 24.47 24.92
N LEU A 105 -16.79 23.93 23.94
CA LEU A 105 -16.78 22.49 23.65
C LEU A 105 -16.24 21.67 24.83
N ILE A 106 -15.17 22.14 25.49
CA ILE A 106 -14.63 21.49 26.68
C ILE A 106 -15.68 21.45 27.81
N GLU A 107 -16.37 22.57 28.07
CA GLU A 107 -17.42 22.62 29.10
C GLU A 107 -18.62 21.73 28.76
N TYR A 108 -19.01 21.66 27.49
CA TYR A 108 -20.07 20.75 27.04
C TYR A 108 -19.69 19.28 27.24
N LEU A 109 -18.47 18.87 26.90
CA LEU A 109 -18.04 17.48 27.06
C LEU A 109 -17.98 17.03 28.52
N LYS A 110 -17.83 17.95 29.48
CA LYS A 110 -17.85 17.64 30.92
C LYS A 110 -19.24 17.30 31.46
N THR A 111 -20.31 17.48 30.67
CA THR A 111 -21.69 17.20 31.12
C THR A 111 -22.13 15.76 30.90
N PHE A 112 -21.28 14.91 30.32
CA PHE A 112 -21.51 13.48 30.07
C PHE A 112 -20.33 12.67 30.61
#